data_AF-A0AAU0NXA5-F1
#
_entry.id   AF-A0AAU0NXA5-F1
#
_cell.length_a   1.000
_cell.length_b   1.000
_cell.length_c   1.000
_cell.angle_alpha   90.00
_cell.angle_beta   90.00
_cell.angle_gamma   90.00
#
_symmetry.space_group_name_H-M   'P 1'
#
loop_
_entity.id
_entity.type
_entity.pdbx_description
1 polymer ?
#
loop_
_entity_poly.entity_id
_entity_poly.type
_entity_poly.pdbx_seq_one_letter_code
_entity_poly.pdbx_strand_id
1 'polypeptide(L)'
;MDELLKEEVLELTRLLKDEENWSDLRDILIKKEFKLEEIALVSFMEDEEENEYGVIVTKGKDVIEYTRSTEDGKNNINSFKSHDSTHLKEEMYKYPQIEVAFEMIDKGEIL
;
A
#
# COMPACT_ATOMS: atom_id res chain seq x y z
N MET A 1 -12.53 16.93 -0.90
CA MET A 1 -12.03 15.78 -1.68
C MET A 1 -10.79 15.23 -1.00
N ASP A 2 -9.83 16.09 -0.65
CA ASP A 2 -8.62 15.68 0.07
C ASP A 2 -8.88 15.05 1.45
N GLU A 3 -9.88 15.51 2.22
CA GLU A 3 -10.17 14.92 3.54
C GLU A 3 -10.63 13.45 3.46
N LEU A 4 -11.44 13.08 2.46
CA LEU A 4 -11.88 11.70 2.27
C LEU A 4 -10.70 10.79 1.89
N LEU A 5 -9.81 11.27 1.02
CA LEU A 5 -8.61 10.53 0.62
C LEU A 5 -7.63 10.40 1.80
N LYS A 6 -7.53 11.42 2.67
CA LYS A 6 -6.73 11.33 3.90
C LYS A 6 -7.28 10.25 4.84
N GLU A 7 -8.58 10.24 5.05
CA GLU A 7 -9.24 9.23 5.88
C GLU A 7 -9.03 7.81 5.31
N GLU A 8 -9.16 7.64 3.99
CA GLU A 8 -8.88 6.38 3.30
C GLU A 8 -7.44 5.90 3.53
N VAL A 9 -6.44 6.77 3.33
CA VAL A 9 -5.02 6.42 3.55
C VAL A 9 -4.75 6.03 5.00
N LEU A 10 -5.34 6.76 5.96
CA LEU A 10 -5.22 6.43 7.39
C LEU A 10 -5.87 5.09 7.72
N GLU A 11 -7.07 4.86 7.20
CA GLU A 11 -7.80 3.61 7.41
C GLU A 11 -7.02 2.43 6.84
N LEU A 12 -6.66 2.46 5.55
CA LEU A 12 -5.89 1.41 4.90
C LEU A 12 -4.57 1.13 5.61
N THR A 13 -3.84 2.18 6.00
CA THR A 13 -2.58 2.02 6.73
C THR A 13 -2.80 1.41 8.11
N ARG A 14 -3.89 1.77 8.82
CA ARG A 14 -4.25 1.14 10.10
C ARG A 14 -4.65 -0.32 9.91
N LEU A 15 -5.47 -0.63 8.90
CA LEU A 15 -5.88 -1.99 8.57
C LEU A 15 -4.65 -2.88 8.35
N LEU A 16 -3.71 -2.43 7.51
CA LEU A 16 -2.46 -3.15 7.26
C LEU A 16 -1.63 -3.38 8.54
N LYS A 17 -1.59 -2.40 9.45
CA LYS A 17 -0.74 -2.46 10.65
C LYS A 17 -1.33 -3.29 11.76
N ASP A 18 -2.63 -3.15 12.02
CA ASP A 18 -3.25 -3.59 13.27
C ASP A 18 -4.27 -4.72 13.10
N GLU A 19 -4.89 -4.89 11.93
CA GLU A 19 -5.97 -5.88 11.75
C GLU A 19 -5.44 -7.30 11.44
N GLU A 20 -6.05 -8.30 12.07
CA GLU A 20 -5.65 -9.71 11.89
C GLU A 20 -5.91 -10.20 10.47
N ASN A 21 -6.99 -9.74 9.82
CA ASN A 21 -7.33 -10.12 8.44
C ASN A 21 -6.30 -9.65 7.41
N TRP A 22 -5.44 -8.70 7.77
CA TRP A 22 -4.38 -8.18 6.91
C TRP A 22 -2.99 -8.76 7.23
N SER A 23 -2.93 -9.67 8.22
CA SER A 23 -1.68 -10.30 8.66
C SER A 23 -0.92 -10.97 7.53
N ASP A 24 -1.63 -11.57 6.56
CA ASP A 24 -0.98 -12.21 5.42
C ASP A 24 -0.20 -11.22 4.56
N LEU A 25 -0.79 -10.07 4.19
CA LEU A 25 -0.10 -9.04 3.42
C LEU A 25 1.05 -8.44 4.24
N ARG A 26 0.78 -8.13 5.51
CA ARG A 26 1.77 -7.59 6.46
C ARG A 26 3.01 -8.47 6.54
N ASP A 27 2.82 -9.78 6.68
CA ASP A 27 3.90 -10.76 6.77
C ASP A 27 4.69 -10.87 5.46
N ILE A 28 4.03 -10.73 4.29
CA ILE A 28 4.74 -10.67 2.99
C ILE A 28 5.64 -9.44 2.94
N LEU A 29 5.11 -8.27 3.31
CA LEU A 29 5.86 -7.01 3.27
C LEU A 29 7.09 -7.09 4.19
N ILE A 30 6.93 -7.61 5.41
CA ILE A 30 8.06 -7.85 6.33
C ILE A 30 9.11 -8.77 5.67
N LYS A 31 8.68 -9.89 5.08
CA LYS A 31 9.60 -10.84 4.42
C LYS A 31 10.27 -10.27 3.17
N LYS A 32 9.66 -9.29 2.52
CA LYS A 32 10.22 -8.51 1.39
C LYS A 32 11.05 -7.31 1.86
N GLU A 33 11.40 -7.27 3.16
CA GLU A 33 12.26 -6.25 3.78
C GLU A 33 11.63 -4.84 3.85
N PHE A 34 10.31 -4.73 3.69
CA PHE A 34 9.61 -3.48 3.99
C PHE A 34 9.54 -3.26 5.50
N LYS A 35 9.81 -2.04 5.93
CA LYS A 35 9.61 -1.63 7.31
C LYS A 35 8.20 -1.07 7.49
N LEU A 36 7.35 -1.79 8.20
CA LEU A 36 5.94 -1.41 8.40
C LEU A 36 5.76 -0.01 9.01
N GLU A 37 6.68 0.40 9.88
CA GLU A 37 6.70 1.74 10.49
C GLU A 37 7.03 2.87 9.49
N GLU A 38 7.73 2.55 8.39
CA GLU A 38 8.13 3.52 7.36
C GLU A 38 7.27 3.41 6.10
N ILE A 39 6.12 2.73 6.13
CA ILE A 39 5.22 2.62 4.97
C ILE A 39 3.76 2.94 5.29
N ALA A 40 3.09 3.53 4.30
CA ALA A 40 1.65 3.75 4.26
C ALA A 40 1.06 2.96 3.08
N LEU A 41 -0.09 2.31 3.31
CA LEU A 41 -0.88 1.70 2.24
C LEU A 41 -1.85 2.77 1.74
N VAL A 42 -1.68 3.20 0.49
CA VAL A 42 -2.43 4.34 -0.07
C VAL A 42 -3.54 3.90 -1.01
N SER A 43 -3.49 2.66 -1.50
CA SER A 43 -4.56 2.06 -2.29
C SER A 43 -4.56 0.55 -2.12
N PHE A 44 -5.75 -0.03 -2.13
CA PHE A 44 -5.97 -1.47 -2.13
C PHE A 44 -7.20 -1.79 -2.97
N MET A 45 -7.09 -2.80 -3.82
CA MET A 45 -8.17 -3.33 -4.63
C MET A 45 -8.02 -4.85 -4.76
N GLU A 46 -9.15 -5.52 -4.91
CA GLU A 46 -9.25 -6.95 -5.14
C GLU A 46 -10.17 -7.19 -6.33
N ASP A 47 -9.78 -8.09 -7.23
CA ASP A 47 -10.61 -8.48 -8.38
C ASP A 47 -11.39 -9.79 -8.14
N GLU A 48 -12.26 -10.15 -9.08
CA GLU A 48 -13.07 -11.37 -9.01
C GLU A 48 -12.26 -12.67 -9.12
N GLU A 49 -10.98 -12.59 -9.50
CA GLU A 49 -10.05 -13.71 -9.67
C GLU A 49 -9.10 -13.85 -8.48
N GLU A 50 -9.45 -13.28 -7.32
CA GLU A 50 -8.65 -13.34 -6.09
C GLU A 50 -7.23 -12.75 -6.30
N ASN A 51 -7.10 -11.73 -7.14
CA ASN A 51 -5.89 -10.92 -7.20
C ASN A 51 -6.08 -9.63 -6.42
N GLU A 52 -5.13 -9.37 -5.53
CA GLU A 52 -5.02 -8.11 -4.83
C GLU A 52 -3.93 -7.24 -5.46
N TYR A 53 -4.20 -5.95 -5.54
CA TYR A 53 -3.25 -4.97 -6.01
C TYR A 53 -3.43 -3.65 -5.26
N GLY A 54 -2.35 -2.90 -5.17
CA GLY A 54 -2.36 -1.68 -4.38
C GLY A 54 -1.08 -0.90 -4.50
N VAL A 55 -1.05 0.22 -3.79
CA VAL A 55 0.08 1.13 -3.79
C VAL A 55 0.54 1.37 -2.36
N ILE A 56 1.84 1.28 -2.17
CA ILE A 56 2.54 1.56 -0.93
C ILE A 56 3.40 2.79 -1.14
N VAL A 57 3.37 3.71 -0.19
CA VAL A 57 4.26 4.87 -0.15
C VAL A 57 5.19 4.74 1.06
N THR A 58 6.49 4.88 0.83
CA THR A 58 7.49 4.88 1.90
C THR A 58 7.62 6.26 2.54
N LYS A 59 8.21 6.33 3.73
CA LYS A 59 8.60 7.61 4.36
C LYS A 59 9.58 8.43 3.50
N GLY A 60 10.38 7.75 2.68
CA GLY A 60 11.24 8.35 1.66
C GLY A 60 10.49 8.90 0.45
N LYS A 61 9.16 8.72 0.40
CA LYS A 61 8.26 9.02 -0.72
C LYS A 61 8.52 8.18 -1.97
N ASP A 62 9.06 6.98 -1.79
CA ASP A 62 9.09 5.99 -2.85
C ASP A 62 7.67 5.44 -3.03
N VAL A 63 7.24 5.28 -4.28
CA VAL A 63 5.93 4.75 -4.65
C VAL A 63 6.12 3.34 -5.18
N ILE A 64 5.51 2.38 -4.52
CA ILE A 64 5.66 0.97 -4.83
C ILE A 64 4.28 0.39 -5.08
N GLU A 65 4.03 0.02 -6.33
CA GLU A 65 2.87 -0.76 -6.69
C GLU A 65 3.15 -2.23 -6.41
N TYR A 66 2.15 -2.94 -5.92
CA TYR A 66 2.23 -4.38 -5.76
C TYR A 66 1.02 -5.08 -6.35
N THR A 67 1.24 -6.34 -6.71
CA THR A 67 0.19 -7.29 -7.03
C THR A 67 0.50 -8.62 -6.37
N ARG A 68 -0.53 -9.33 -5.93
CA ARG A 68 -0.43 -10.72 -5.45
C ARG A 68 -1.72 -11.48 -5.79
N SER A 69 -1.60 -12.80 -5.92
CA SER A 69 -2.75 -13.69 -6.00
C SER A 69 -2.96 -14.40 -4.67
N THR A 70 -4.21 -14.54 -4.26
CA THR A 70 -4.68 -15.22 -3.04
C THR A 70 -5.42 -16.54 -3.32
N GLU A 71 -5.49 -16.98 -4.59
CA GLU A 71 -6.24 -18.17 -5.09
C GLU A 71 -5.98 -19.48 -4.30
N ASP A 72 -4.78 -19.66 -3.75
CA ASP A 72 -4.41 -20.84 -2.97
C ASP A 72 -4.68 -20.70 -1.45
N GLY A 73 -5.42 -19.67 -1.04
CA GLY A 73 -5.82 -19.40 0.34
C GLY A 73 -4.66 -19.17 1.31
N LYS A 74 -3.46 -18.81 0.81
CA LYS A 74 -2.26 -18.65 1.63
C LYS A 74 -1.38 -17.49 1.15
N ASN A 75 -0.75 -16.86 2.14
CA ASN A 75 0.44 -16.01 2.10
C ASN A 75 1.58 -16.58 1.22
N ASN A 76 1.40 -16.52 -0.09
CA ASN A 76 2.36 -17.00 -1.07
C ASN A 76 3.27 -15.84 -1.49
N ILE A 77 4.40 -15.71 -0.81
CA ILE A 77 5.40 -14.67 -1.11
C ILE A 77 5.90 -14.69 -2.57
N ASN A 78 5.77 -15.82 -3.27
CA ASN A 78 6.17 -15.94 -4.68
C ASN A 78 5.14 -15.32 -5.63
N SER A 79 3.87 -15.18 -5.21
CA SER A 79 2.85 -14.47 -6.00
C SER A 79 2.98 -12.95 -5.87
N PHE A 80 3.60 -12.46 -4.79
CA PHE A 80 3.84 -11.04 -4.58
C PHE A 80 4.90 -10.49 -5.53
N LYS A 81 4.46 -9.58 -6.39
CA LYS A 81 5.30 -8.77 -7.27
C LYS A 81 5.16 -7.33 -6.85
N SER A 82 6.27 -6.60 -6.84
CA SER A 82 6.27 -5.16 -6.62
C SER A 82 7.12 -4.48 -7.67
N HIS A 83 6.74 -3.27 -8.04
CA HIS A 83 7.50 -2.44 -8.96
C HIS A 83 7.56 -1.00 -8.45
N ASP A 84 8.71 -0.37 -8.66
CA ASP A 84 8.96 1.01 -8.24
C ASP A 84 8.40 1.97 -9.30
N SER A 85 7.40 2.73 -8.89
CA SER A 85 6.67 3.71 -9.68
C SER A 85 6.99 5.15 -9.30
N THR A 86 8.00 5.39 -8.47
CA THR A 86 8.30 6.72 -7.88
C THR A 86 8.46 7.83 -8.92
N HIS A 87 8.96 7.50 -10.12
CA HIS A 87 9.17 8.46 -11.19
C HIS A 87 8.09 8.44 -12.29
N LEU A 88 7.09 7.58 -12.15
CA LEU A 88 6.02 7.43 -13.13
C LEU A 88 4.88 8.41 -12.80
N LYS A 89 4.96 9.62 -13.36
CA LYS A 89 3.91 10.64 -13.19
C LYS A 89 2.51 10.15 -13.56
N GLU A 90 2.41 9.19 -14.47
CA GLU A 90 1.14 8.59 -14.88
C GLU A 90 0.44 7.85 -13.73
N GLU A 91 1.20 7.24 -12.82
CA GLU A 91 0.64 6.52 -11.65
C GLU A 91 0.06 7.49 -10.62
N MET A 92 0.61 8.70 -10.49
CA MET A 92 0.04 9.75 -9.64
C MET A 92 -1.36 10.19 -10.12
N TYR A 93 -1.64 10.11 -11.42
CA TYR A 93 -2.99 10.39 -11.95
C TYR A 93 -3.99 9.25 -11.72
N LYS A 94 -3.50 8.01 -11.59
CA LYS A 94 -4.35 6.84 -11.33
C LYS A 94 -4.73 6.75 -9.85
N TYR A 95 -3.82 7.15 -8.97
CA TYR A 95 -3.98 7.07 -7.52
C TYR A 95 -3.82 8.46 -6.88
N PRO A 96 -4.89 9.29 -6.87
CA PRO A 96 -4.83 10.63 -6.25
C PRO A 96 -4.44 10.58 -4.76
N GLN A 97 -4.63 9.43 -4.09
CA GLN A 97 -4.19 9.19 -2.72
C GLN A 97 -2.68 9.35 -2.54
N ILE A 98 -1.86 9.17 -3.58
CA ILE A 98 -0.39 9.31 -3.49
C ILE A 98 -0.01 10.75 -3.10
N GLU A 99 -0.59 11.75 -3.78
CA GLU A 99 -0.31 13.16 -3.47
C GLU A 99 -0.71 13.51 -2.04
N VAL A 100 -1.86 12.99 -1.60
CA VAL A 100 -2.36 13.17 -0.24
C VAL A 100 -1.42 12.52 0.77
N ALA A 101 -0.95 11.29 0.52
CA ALA A 101 0.01 10.61 1.38
C ALA A 101 1.34 11.38 1.47
N PHE A 102 1.84 11.94 0.37
CA PHE A 102 3.04 12.79 0.38
C PHE A 102 2.88 14.02 1.26
N GLU A 103 1.74 14.70 1.19
CA GLU A 103 1.45 15.83 2.07
C GLU A 103 1.38 15.43 3.54
N MET A 104 0.74 14.30 3.84
CA MET A 104 0.61 13.79 5.20
C MET A 104 1.97 13.44 5.79
N ILE A 105 2.86 12.82 5.00
CA ILE A 105 4.24 12.53 5.41
C ILE A 105 5.02 13.82 5.71
N ASP A 106 4.92 14.84 4.83
CA ASP A 106 5.60 16.13 5.06
C ASP A 106 5.12 16.84 6.34
N LYS A 107 3.82 16.67 6.67
CA LYS A 107 3.21 17.25 7.87
C LYS A 107 3.41 16.40 9.12
N GLY A 108 3.99 15.19 9.00
CA GLY A 108 4.12 14.23 10.09
C GLY A 108 2.78 13.69 10.59
N GLU A 109 1.75 13.72 9.74
CA GLU A 109 0.40 13.21 10.02
C GLU A 109 0.34 11.67 9.87
N ILE A 110 1.28 11.09 9.13
CA ILE A 110 1.45 9.64 8.92
C ILE A 110 2.94 9.29 8.85
N LEU A 111 3.32 8.15 9.44
CA LEU A 111 4.69 7.55 9.50
C LEU A 111 5.74 8.26 10.36
#